data_AF-A0A5P1X3U5-F1
#
_entry.id   AF-A0A5P1X3U5-F1
#
_cell.length_a   1.000
_cell.length_b   1.000
_cell.length_c   1.000
_cell.angle_alpha   90.00
_cell.angle_beta   90.00
_cell.angle_gamma   90.00
#
_symmetry.space_group_name_H-M   'P 1'
#
loop_
_entity.id
_entity.type
_entity.pdbx_description
1 polymer ?
#
loop_
_entity_poly.entity_id
_entity_poly.type
_entity_poly.pdbx_seq_one_letter_code
_entity_poly.pdbx_strand_id
1 'polypeptide(L)'
;MIEVPTQLKEVFDQKIMQFGIGDLARVTQVSQSKLRYWESKGYIHPIQIQTGQNRKYSMATLSRVRMIKYFLDEGYTLPVAVKKANEQKETISVLRKVMVERFVSIDEIDGKPAVNMGPVEDQPGKKLVAIVDLDGVTMHLVDDK
;
A
#
# COMPACT_ATOMS: atom_id res chain seq x y z
N MET A 1 18.58 -14.14 -12.73
CA MET A 1 17.15 -13.94 -12.45
C MET A 1 16.91 -14.33 -11.01
N ILE A 2 16.56 -13.38 -10.14
CA ILE A 2 16.14 -13.70 -8.78
C ILE A 2 14.62 -13.89 -8.88
N GLU A 3 14.16 -15.13 -8.95
CA GLU A 3 12.72 -15.38 -8.87
C GLU A 3 12.21 -14.84 -7.54
N VAL A 4 11.37 -13.82 -7.61
CA VAL A 4 10.62 -13.35 -6.44
C VAL A 4 9.60 -14.44 -6.14
N PRO A 5 9.70 -15.13 -4.98
CA PRO A 5 8.78 -16.20 -4.65
C PRO A 5 7.35 -15.66 -4.72
N THR A 6 6.42 -16.43 -5.27
CA THR A 6 5.00 -16.06 -5.32
C THR A 6 4.47 -15.68 -3.94
N GLN A 7 4.97 -16.36 -2.89
CA GLN A 7 4.69 -16.05 -1.49
C GLN A 7 5.12 -14.63 -1.10
N LEU A 8 6.20 -14.08 -1.67
CA LEU A 8 6.63 -12.71 -1.43
C LEU A 8 5.74 -11.69 -2.17
N LYS A 9 5.26 -12.02 -3.37
CA LYS A 9 4.24 -11.21 -4.06
C LYS A 9 2.93 -11.17 -3.27
N GLU A 10 2.54 -12.30 -2.69
CA GLU A 10 1.36 -12.45 -1.84
C GLU A 10 1.44 -11.63 -0.55
N VAL A 11 2.63 -11.40 0.02
CA VAL A 11 2.81 -10.49 1.17
C VAL A 11 2.34 -9.06 0.85
N PHE A 12 2.43 -8.64 -0.41
CA PHE A 12 1.91 -7.34 -0.86
C PHE A 12 0.40 -7.35 -1.15
N ASP A 13 -0.25 -8.52 -1.13
CA ASP A 13 -1.71 -8.62 -1.22
C ASP A 13 -2.35 -8.18 0.11
N GLN A 14 -3.24 -7.20 0.01
CA GLN A 14 -4.01 -6.69 1.15
C GLN A 14 -4.94 -7.72 1.78
N LYS A 15 -5.25 -8.83 1.08
CA LYS A 15 -6.04 -9.92 1.65
C LYS A 15 -5.29 -10.67 2.77
N ILE A 16 -3.96 -10.70 2.72
CA ILE A 16 -3.13 -11.44 3.69
C ILE A 16 -2.78 -10.57 4.91
N MET A 17 -2.54 -9.26 4.71
CA MET A 17 -2.16 -8.37 5.81
C MET A 17 -3.36 -7.93 6.67
N GLN A 18 -3.51 -8.61 7.80
CA GLN A 18 -4.55 -8.36 8.81
C GLN A 18 -3.96 -7.87 10.13
N PHE A 19 -4.37 -6.70 10.56
CA PHE A 19 -3.83 -6.02 11.75
C PHE A 19 -4.81 -6.08 12.92
N GLY A 20 -4.32 -6.23 14.14
CA GLY A 20 -5.11 -5.95 15.33
C GLY A 20 -5.20 -4.44 15.61
N ILE A 21 -6.12 -4.04 16.50
CA ILE A 21 -6.23 -2.63 16.93
C ILE A 21 -4.93 -2.11 17.57
N GLY A 22 -4.18 -2.99 18.25
CA GLY A 22 -2.88 -2.66 18.83
C GLY A 22 -1.81 -2.37 17.77
N ASP A 23 -1.83 -3.10 16.65
CA ASP A 23 -0.91 -2.85 15.53
C ASP A 23 -1.25 -1.54 14.83
N LEU A 24 -2.54 -1.26 14.61
CA LEU A 24 -2.99 0.04 14.10
C LEU A 24 -2.47 1.17 15.00
N ALA A 25 -2.66 1.05 16.32
CA ALA A 25 -2.22 2.07 17.25
C ALA A 25 -0.71 2.31 17.18
N ARG A 26 0.08 1.23 17.18
CA ARG A 26 1.54 1.29 17.08
C ARG A 26 2.03 1.91 15.77
N VAL A 27 1.43 1.52 14.65
CA VAL A 27 1.90 1.93 13.31
C VAL A 27 1.40 3.32 12.93
N THR A 28 0.28 3.76 13.48
CA THR A 28 -0.32 5.07 13.17
C THR A 28 -0.10 6.10 14.26
N GLN A 29 0.37 5.71 15.44
CA GLN A 29 0.50 6.60 16.61
C GLN A 29 -0.85 7.24 17.03
N VAL A 30 -1.97 6.58 16.71
CA VAL A 30 -3.31 6.92 17.22
C VAL A 30 -3.63 5.98 18.38
N SER A 31 -4.11 6.51 19.51
CA SER A 31 -4.43 5.65 20.66
C SER A 31 -5.54 4.64 20.34
N GLN A 32 -5.47 3.45 20.94
CA GLN A 32 -6.50 2.42 20.75
C GLN A 32 -7.90 2.94 21.09
N SER A 33 -8.04 3.78 22.12
CA SER A 33 -9.32 4.40 22.50
C SER A 33 -9.88 5.30 21.40
N LYS A 34 -9.04 6.12 20.75
CA LYS A 34 -9.46 6.94 19.59
C LYS A 34 -9.85 6.07 18.41
N LEU A 35 -9.11 5.00 18.13
CA LEU A 35 -9.44 4.07 17.05
C LEU A 35 -10.78 3.35 17.29
N ARG A 36 -11.04 2.87 18.52
CA ARG A 36 -12.34 2.30 18.90
C ARG A 36 -13.48 3.31 18.78
N TYR A 37 -13.23 4.57 19.13
CA TYR A 37 -14.19 5.65 18.93
C TYR A 37 -14.44 5.93 17.44
N TRP A 38 -13.41 5.96 16.60
CA TRP A 38 -13.58 6.13 15.14
C TRP A 38 -14.35 4.97 14.53
N GLU A 39 -14.10 3.75 15.01
CA GLU A 39 -14.85 2.56 14.59
C GLU A 39 -16.31 2.61 15.02
N SER A 40 -16.60 3.01 16.26
CA SER A 40 -18.00 3.13 16.73
C SER A 40 -18.78 4.24 16.01
N LYS A 41 -18.08 5.24 15.46
CA LYS A 41 -18.63 6.26 14.58
C LYS A 41 -18.75 5.84 13.11
N GLY A 42 -18.31 4.63 12.75
CA GLY A 42 -18.31 4.14 11.38
C GLY A 42 -17.25 4.81 10.48
N TYR A 43 -16.27 5.49 11.07
CA TYR A 43 -15.19 6.12 10.30
C TYR A 43 -14.15 5.11 9.85
N ILE A 44 -13.98 3.99 10.55
CA ILE A 44 -13.14 2.86 10.14
C ILE A 44 -13.89 1.56 10.38
N HIS A 45 -13.58 0.51 9.62
CA HIS A 45 -14.26 -0.77 9.72
C HIS A 45 -13.25 -1.94 9.76
N PRO A 46 -13.54 -3.00 10.53
CA PRO A 46 -12.78 -4.24 10.47
C PRO A 46 -13.10 -5.02 9.19
N ILE A 47 -12.20 -5.94 8.82
CA ILE A 47 -12.46 -6.99 7.84
C ILE A 47 -13.50 -7.93 8.47
N GLN A 48 -14.52 -8.31 7.69
CA GLN A 48 -15.72 -9.06 8.08
C GLN A 48 -15.52 -10.09 9.21
N ILE A 49 -16.39 -10.02 10.21
CA ILE A 49 -16.30 -10.74 11.48
C ILE A 49 -17.05 -12.07 11.37
N GLN A 50 -16.35 -13.21 11.40
CA GLN A 50 -16.98 -14.43 11.92
C GLN A 50 -17.23 -14.22 13.41
N THR A 51 -18.44 -14.50 13.87
CA THR A 51 -18.88 -14.28 15.25
C THR A 51 -17.89 -14.92 16.23
N GLY A 52 -17.38 -14.12 17.19
CA GLY A 52 -16.45 -14.60 18.23
C GLY A 52 -14.95 -14.43 17.93
N GLN A 53 -14.55 -13.94 16.74
CA GLN A 53 -13.14 -13.65 16.45
C GLN A 53 -12.73 -12.22 16.81
N ASN A 54 -11.45 -12.06 17.14
CA ASN A 54 -10.83 -10.76 17.35
C ASN A 54 -10.93 -9.89 16.09
N ARG A 55 -11.31 -8.62 16.25
CA ARG A 55 -11.41 -7.68 15.13
C ARG A 55 -10.05 -7.53 14.43
N LYS A 56 -10.07 -7.67 13.11
CA LYS A 56 -8.91 -7.47 12.23
C LYS A 56 -9.19 -6.32 11.27
N TYR A 57 -8.16 -5.59 10.90
CA TYR A 57 -8.24 -4.44 10.01
C TYR A 57 -7.32 -4.64 8.82
N SER A 58 -7.75 -4.18 7.65
CA SER A 58 -6.96 -4.27 6.42
C SER A 58 -5.92 -3.17 6.35
N MET A 59 -4.98 -3.33 5.42
CA MET A 59 -4.06 -2.27 5.02
C MET A 59 -4.80 -1.01 4.51
N ALA A 60 -5.98 -1.18 3.90
CA ALA A 60 -6.82 -0.05 3.51
C ALA A 60 -7.32 0.73 4.73
N THR A 61 -7.74 0.03 5.80
CA THR A 61 -8.10 0.67 7.06
C THR A 61 -6.89 1.35 7.72
N LEU A 62 -5.72 0.72 7.71
CA LEU A 62 -4.48 1.33 8.20
C LEU A 62 -4.16 2.65 7.47
N SER A 63 -4.21 2.62 6.14
CA SER A 63 -3.96 3.80 5.28
C SER A 63 -4.97 4.91 5.57
N ARG A 64 -6.24 4.55 5.74
CA ARG A 64 -7.30 5.48 6.12
C ARG A 64 -7.06 6.13 7.48
N VAL A 65 -6.66 5.37 8.49
CA VAL A 65 -6.32 5.90 9.82
C VAL A 65 -5.16 6.90 9.71
N ARG A 66 -4.12 6.60 8.92
CA ARG A 66 -3.01 7.53 8.67
C ARG A 66 -3.48 8.83 8.03
N MET A 67 -4.36 8.76 7.03
CA MET A 67 -4.89 9.97 6.38
C MET A 67 -5.76 10.82 7.33
N ILE A 68 -6.62 10.18 8.13
CA ILE A 68 -7.40 10.91 9.15
C ILE A 68 -6.45 11.58 10.14
N LYS A 69 -5.43 10.86 10.63
CA LYS A 69 -4.44 11.43 11.55
C LYS A 69 -3.70 12.62 10.91
N TYR A 70 -3.22 12.48 9.68
CA TYR A 70 -2.55 13.56 8.97
C TYR A 70 -3.38 14.85 8.98
N PHE A 71 -4.66 14.79 8.62
CA PHE A 71 -5.52 15.97 8.67
C PHE A 71 -5.85 16.45 10.09
N LEU A 72 -5.90 15.57 11.09
CA LEU A 72 -6.02 16.00 12.48
C LEU A 72 -4.79 16.75 12.96
N ASP A 73 -3.60 16.30 12.57
CA ASP A 73 -2.32 16.94 12.90
C ASP A 73 -2.20 18.33 12.24
N GLU A 74 -2.82 18.51 11.06
CA GLU A 74 -2.97 19.81 10.39
C GLU A 74 -4.00 20.74 11.06
N GLY A 75 -4.65 20.31 12.15
CA GLY A 75 -5.59 21.12 12.92
C GLY A 75 -7.05 21.03 12.49
N TYR A 76 -7.40 20.15 11.54
CA TYR A 76 -8.81 19.93 11.17
C TYR A 76 -9.59 19.19 12.26
N THR A 77 -10.90 19.43 12.32
CA THR A 77 -11.79 18.63 13.17
C THR A 77 -11.95 17.22 12.62
N LEU A 78 -12.29 16.25 13.47
CA LEU A 78 -12.44 14.85 13.06
C LEU A 78 -13.40 14.65 11.87
N PRO A 79 -14.60 15.26 11.81
CA PRO A 79 -15.48 15.12 10.64
C PRO A 79 -14.83 15.63 9.35
N VAL A 80 -14.09 16.75 9.41
CA VAL A 80 -13.40 17.31 8.25
C VAL A 80 -12.22 16.44 7.82
N ALA A 81 -11.45 15.93 8.77
CA ALA A 81 -10.36 15.00 8.52
C ALA A 81 -10.85 13.70 7.84
N VAL A 82 -11.98 13.16 8.31
CA VAL A 82 -12.63 11.98 7.69
C VAL A 82 -13.08 12.27 6.27
N LYS A 83 -13.69 13.45 6.03
CA LYS A 83 -14.11 13.87 4.69
C LYS A 83 -12.92 13.95 3.73
N LYS A 84 -11.85 14.63 4.13
CA LYS A 84 -10.62 14.75 3.32
C LYS A 84 -9.94 13.40 3.09
N ALA A 85 -9.93 12.51 4.08
CA ALA A 85 -9.42 11.15 3.91
C ALA A 85 -10.26 10.32 2.91
N ASN A 86 -11.57 10.58 2.79
CA ASN A 86 -12.40 9.98 1.74
C ASN A 86 -12.04 10.52 0.35
N GLU A 87 -11.82 11.82 0.23
CA GLU A 87 -11.47 12.47 -1.04
C GLU A 87 -10.15 11.93 -1.60
N GLN A 88 -9.20 11.55 -0.74
CA GLN A 88 -7.90 10.97 -1.14
C GLN A 88 -7.95 9.47 -1.46
N LYS A 89 -9.10 8.81 -1.27
CA LYS A 89 -9.23 7.35 -1.46
C LYS A 89 -8.92 6.94 -2.90
N GLU A 90 -9.43 7.68 -3.89
CA GLU A 90 -9.22 7.38 -5.31
C GLU A 90 -7.75 7.53 -5.70
N THR A 91 -7.09 8.61 -5.25
CA THR A 91 -5.65 8.82 -5.50
C THR A 91 -4.80 7.66 -4.97
N ILE A 92 -5.06 7.20 -3.74
CA ILE A 92 -4.35 6.06 -3.15
C ILE A 92 -4.64 4.77 -3.91
N SER A 93 -5.89 4.57 -4.35
CA SER A 93 -6.30 3.41 -5.15
C SER A 93 -5.54 3.33 -6.47
N VAL A 94 -5.45 4.46 -7.20
CA VAL A 94 -4.72 4.55 -8.47
C VAL A 94 -3.23 4.27 -8.26
N LEU A 95 -2.60 4.94 -7.30
CA LEU A 95 -1.17 4.75 -7.00
C LEU A 95 -0.88 3.28 -6.67
N ARG A 96 -1.72 2.67 -5.84
CA ARG A 96 -1.58 1.26 -5.49
C ARG A 96 -1.72 0.35 -6.72
N LYS A 97 -2.74 0.58 -7.54
CA LYS A 97 -2.98 -0.22 -8.74
C LYS A 97 -1.74 -0.23 -9.64
N VAL A 98 -1.15 0.94 -9.87
CA VAL A 98 0.11 1.06 -10.61
C VAL A 98 1.22 0.28 -9.92
N MET A 99 1.47 0.49 -8.63
CA MET A 99 2.57 -0.20 -7.93
C MET A 99 2.45 -1.73 -7.94
N VAL A 100 1.24 -2.28 -7.82
CA VAL A 100 1.01 -3.73 -7.79
C VAL A 100 1.07 -4.32 -9.20
N GLU A 101 0.38 -3.72 -10.17
CA GLU A 101 0.35 -4.23 -11.55
C GLU A 101 1.69 -4.05 -12.27
N ARG A 102 2.45 -3.02 -11.91
CA ARG A 102 3.79 -2.76 -12.46
C ARG A 102 4.89 -3.45 -11.67
N PHE A 103 4.62 -4.33 -10.71
CA PHE A 103 5.66 -5.15 -10.09
C PHE A 103 5.64 -6.56 -10.70
N VAL A 104 6.47 -6.81 -11.71
CA VAL A 104 6.50 -8.09 -12.43
C VAL A 104 7.54 -9.03 -11.83
N SER A 105 8.80 -8.61 -11.73
CA SER A 105 9.91 -9.41 -11.19
C SER A 105 11.04 -8.53 -10.68
N ILE A 106 12.02 -9.13 -10.00
CA ILE A 106 13.33 -8.53 -9.77
C ILE A 106 14.32 -9.24 -10.68
N ASP A 107 14.82 -8.51 -11.67
CA ASP A 107 15.84 -8.92 -12.60
C ASP A 107 17.21 -8.35 -12.16
N GLU A 108 18.26 -8.75 -12.85
CA GLU A 108 19.59 -8.16 -12.71
C GLU A 108 19.99 -7.56 -14.06
N ILE A 109 20.38 -6.30 -14.07
CA ILE A 109 20.80 -5.57 -15.26
C ILE A 109 22.13 -4.90 -14.93
N ASP A 110 23.17 -5.25 -15.69
CA ASP A 110 24.55 -4.77 -15.49
C ASP A 110 25.05 -4.96 -14.05
N GLY A 111 24.73 -6.09 -13.42
CA GLY A 111 25.12 -6.39 -12.04
C GLY A 111 24.32 -5.64 -10.97
N LYS A 112 23.31 -4.86 -11.35
CA LYS A 112 22.44 -4.11 -10.43
C LYS A 112 21.04 -4.73 -10.34
N PRO A 113 20.42 -4.73 -9.14
CA PRO A 113 19.03 -5.17 -9.01
C PRO A 113 18.10 -4.22 -9.76
N ALA A 114 17.20 -4.80 -10.55
CA ALA A 114 16.26 -4.05 -11.37
C ALA A 114 14.84 -4.61 -11.19
N VAL A 115 13.87 -3.76 -10.85
CA VAL A 115 12.47 -4.16 -10.83
C VAL A 115 11.95 -4.14 -12.26
N ASN A 116 11.52 -5.29 -12.77
CA ASN A 116 10.79 -5.38 -14.03
C ASN A 116 9.38 -4.83 -13.82
N MET A 117 9.05 -3.80 -14.60
CA MET A 117 7.77 -3.13 -14.58
C MET A 117 6.87 -3.52 -15.75
N GLY A 118 7.22 -4.55 -16.52
CA GLY A 118 6.42 -5.04 -17.63
C GLY A 118 6.57 -4.22 -18.92
N PRO A 119 5.83 -4.61 -19.96
CA PRO A 119 5.96 -4.02 -21.29
C PRO A 119 5.49 -2.57 -21.33
N VAL A 120 5.93 -1.85 -22.36
CA VAL A 120 5.44 -0.51 -22.68
C VAL A 120 4.64 -0.58 -23.97
N GLU A 121 3.38 -0.15 -23.90
CA GLU A 121 2.38 -0.32 -24.97
C GLU A 121 2.87 0.24 -26.31
N ASP A 122 3.50 1.43 -26.29
CA ASP A 122 4.00 2.10 -27.49
C ASP A 122 5.41 1.65 -27.93
N GLN A 123 6.02 0.68 -27.23
CA GLN A 123 7.36 0.16 -27.52
C GLN A 123 7.35 -1.39 -27.51
N PRO A 124 6.78 -2.02 -28.57
CA PRO A 124 6.72 -3.48 -28.65
C PRO A 124 8.10 -4.13 -28.54
N GLY A 125 8.19 -5.23 -27.80
CA GLY A 125 9.46 -5.93 -27.56
C GLY A 125 10.38 -5.24 -26.55
N LYS A 126 9.90 -4.21 -25.84
CA LYS A 126 10.63 -3.57 -24.73
C LYS A 126 9.84 -3.65 -23.43
N LYS A 127 10.58 -3.71 -22.33
CA LYS A 127 10.04 -3.61 -20.96
C LYS A 127 10.64 -2.41 -20.23
N LEU A 128 9.86 -1.85 -19.32
CA LEU A 128 10.31 -0.83 -18.38
C LEU A 128 10.97 -1.52 -17.19
N VAL A 129 12.14 -1.05 -16.79
CA VAL A 129 12.86 -1.55 -15.62
C VAL A 129 13.28 -0.39 -14.73
N ALA A 130 13.17 -0.57 -13.41
CA ALA A 130 13.65 0.37 -12.42
C ALA A 130 14.91 -0.18 -11.75
N ILE A 131 16.08 0.35 -12.10
CA ILE A 131 17.37 -0.02 -11.53
C ILE A 131 17.54 0.70 -10.21
N VAL A 132 17.82 -0.07 -9.14
CA VAL A 132 18.04 0.46 -7.80
C VAL A 132 19.54 0.44 -7.51
N ASP A 133 20.10 1.59 -7.19
CA ASP A 133 21.48 1.72 -6.73
C ASP A 133 21.58 2.63 -5.49
N LEU A 134 22.80 2.92 -5.06
CA LEU A 134 23.06 3.73 -3.87
C LEU A 134 22.54 5.17 -4.01
N ASP A 135 22.41 5.67 -5.24
CA ASP A 135 22.04 7.05 -5.54
C ASP A 135 20.52 7.21 -5.75
N GLY A 136 19.81 6.10 -5.94
CA GLY A 136 18.35 6.08 -5.96
C GLY A 136 17.77 5.04 -6.92
N VAL A 137 16.69 5.44 -7.61
CA VAL A 137 15.98 4.59 -8.56
C VAL A 137 15.99 5.27 -9.92
N THR A 138 16.57 4.62 -10.93
CA THR A 138 16.55 5.10 -12.33
C THR A 138 15.71 4.17 -13.19
N MET A 139 14.99 4.74 -14.17
CA MET A 139 14.10 3.97 -15.05
C MET A 139 14.67 3.88 -16.46
N HIS A 140 14.67 2.67 -17.02
CA HIS A 140 15.22 2.38 -18.35
C HIS A 140 14.25 1.51 -19.16
N LEU A 141 14.27 1.67 -20.48
CA LEU A 141 13.67 0.72 -21.40
C LEU A 141 14.73 -0.27 -21.85
N VAL A 142 14.46 -1.56 -21.71
CA VAL A 142 15.36 -2.63 -22.15
C VAL A 142 14.61 -3.58 -23.06
N ASP A 143 15.34 -4.23 -23.97
CA ASP A 143 14.76 -5.23 -24.87
C ASP A 143 14.25 -6.43 -24.06
N ASP A 144 13.02 -6.85 -24.36
CA ASP A 144 12.36 -8.01 -23.76
C ASP A 144 12.79 -9.25 -24.55
N LYS A 145 13.83 -9.93 -24.07
CA LYS A 145 14.42 -11.14 -24.68
C LYS A 145 13.64 -12.40 -24.33
#